data_AF-A0A7X5N2X2-F1
#
_entry.id   AF-A0A7X5N2X2-F1
#
_cell.length_a   1.000
_cell.length_b   1.000
_cell.length_c   1.000
_cell.angle_alpha   90.00
_cell.angle_beta   90.00
_cell.angle_gamma   90.00
#
_symmetry.space_group_name_H-M   'P 1'
#
loop_
_entity.id
_entity.type
_entity.pdbx_description
1 polymer ?
#
loop_
_entity_poly.entity_id
_entity_poly.type
_entity_poly.pdbx_seq_one_letter_code
_entity_poly.pdbx_strand_id
1 'polypeptide(L)'
;SAILVRSGETVTGTIRYAGKLYRLRPLADGRHVLVQVDEQRMPQEHPAEYSLLPKFDMPGDGRVTAAAASSGSPATIRVLVVATNKAVTAYGGNMQSLVQLAVAEANQGYINSNVGITLQLARYE
;
A
#
# COMPACT_ATOMS: atom_id res chain seq x y z
N SER A 1 6.14 12.09 -3.60
CA SER A 1 5.06 11.40 -4.33
C SER A 1 3.78 11.44 -3.50
N ALA A 2 2.62 11.28 -4.13
CA ALA A 2 1.33 11.24 -3.43
C ALA A 2 0.37 10.27 -4.14
N ILE A 3 -0.39 9.53 -3.36
CA ILE A 3 -1.49 8.68 -3.83
C ILE A 3 -2.73 9.11 -3.06
N LEU A 4 -3.74 9.58 -3.79
CA LEU A 4 -4.95 10.18 -3.23
C LEU A 4 -6.17 9.48 -3.82
N VAL A 5 -7.13 9.16 -2.96
CA VAL A 5 -8.45 8.66 -3.33
C VAL A 5 -9.49 9.65 -2.86
N ARG A 6 -10.32 10.11 -3.80
CA ARG A 6 -11.44 11.00 -3.54
C ARG A 6 -12.73 10.19 -3.48
N SER A 7 -13.53 10.42 -2.44
CA SER A 7 -14.90 9.91 -2.33
C SER A 7 -15.83 11.05 -1.93
N GLY A 8 -16.63 11.52 -2.89
CA GLY A 8 -17.44 12.72 -2.74
C GLY A 8 -16.58 13.95 -2.43
N GLU A 9 -16.78 14.55 -1.26
CA GLU A 9 -16.04 15.72 -0.78
C GLU A 9 -14.82 15.36 0.08
N THR A 10 -14.65 14.07 0.41
CA THR A 10 -13.55 13.61 1.24
C THR A 10 -12.39 13.07 0.40
N VAL A 11 -11.18 13.16 0.97
CA VAL A 11 -9.95 12.66 0.34
C VAL A 11 -9.18 11.88 1.39
N THR A 12 -8.77 10.67 1.03
CA THR A 12 -7.87 9.84 1.84
C THR A 12 -6.62 9.59 1.03
N GLY A 13 -5.45 9.63 1.64
CA GLY A 13 -4.22 9.43 0.87
C GLY A 13 -2.96 9.25 1.69
N THR A 14 -1.91 8.87 0.99
CA THR A 14 -0.54 8.84 1.50
C THR A 14 0.35 9.76 0.68
N ILE A 15 1.24 10.45 1.38
CA ILE A 15 2.13 11.45 0.81
C ILE A 15 3.52 11.16 1.33
N ARG A 16 4.48 10.96 0.43
CA ARG A 16 5.92 10.94 0.77
C ARG A 16 6.55 12.26 0.35
N TYR A 17 7.09 12.98 1.33
CA TYR A 17 7.74 14.28 1.13
C TYR A 17 8.99 14.36 2.01
N ALA A 18 10.12 14.76 1.43
CA ALA A 18 11.40 14.89 2.12
C ALA A 18 11.78 13.67 2.99
N GLY A 19 11.57 12.46 2.46
CA GLY A 19 11.87 11.20 3.17
C GLY A 19 10.90 10.83 4.29
N LYS A 20 9.82 11.62 4.51
CA LYS A 20 8.83 11.38 5.55
C LYS A 20 7.51 10.90 4.94
N LEU A 21 6.83 10.00 5.66
CA LEU A 21 5.50 9.52 5.32
C LEU A 21 4.43 10.33 6.06
N TYR A 22 3.42 10.77 5.31
CA TYR A 22 2.24 11.44 5.82
C TYR A 22 0.97 10.74 5.35
N ARG A 23 -0.03 10.68 6.23
CA ARG A 23 -1.36 10.14 5.93
C ARG A 23 -2.38 11.26 6.00
N LEU A 24 -3.08 11.49 4.88
CA LEU A 24 -4.20 12.41 4.79
C LEU A 24 -5.48 11.64 5.13
N ARG A 25 -6.20 12.10 6.16
CA ARG A 25 -7.45 11.47 6.61
C ARG A 25 -8.57 12.50 6.69
N PRO A 26 -9.79 12.16 6.24
CA PRO A 26 -10.95 12.98 6.52
C PRO A 26 -11.38 12.85 7.98
N LEU A 27 -11.96 13.92 8.51
CA LEU A 27 -12.66 13.99 9.80
C LEU A 27 -14.17 13.97 9.58
N ALA A 28 -14.93 13.68 10.65
CA ALA A 28 -16.39 13.62 10.61
C ALA A 28 -17.06 14.95 10.25
N ASP A 29 -16.38 16.08 10.46
CA ASP A 29 -16.85 17.44 10.17
C ASP A 29 -16.43 17.96 8.79
N GLY A 30 -15.92 17.08 7.92
CA GLY A 30 -15.51 17.43 6.56
C GLY A 30 -14.11 18.05 6.44
N ARG A 31 -13.42 18.32 7.56
CA ARG A 31 -12.00 18.73 7.55
C ARG A 31 -11.08 17.53 7.26
N HIS A 32 -9.81 17.82 7.01
CA HIS A 32 -8.78 16.79 6.84
C HIS A 32 -7.64 17.04 7.80
N VAL A 33 -7.06 15.94 8.28
CA VAL A 33 -5.84 15.95 9.07
C VAL A 33 -4.72 15.29 8.28
N LEU A 34 -3.54 15.90 8.36
CA LEU A 34 -2.31 15.32 7.85
C LEU A 34 -1.51 14.79 9.03
N VAL A 35 -1.38 13.46 9.12
CA VAL A 35 -0.66 12.78 10.20
C VAL A 35 0.69 12.34 9.68
N GLN A 36 1.78 12.86 10.26
CA GLN A 36 3.10 12.30 10.00
C GLN A 36 3.21 10.93 10.67
N VAL A 37 3.62 9.91 9.90
CA VAL A 37 3.88 8.57 10.41
C VAL A 37 5.34 8.50 10.81
N ASP A 38 5.60 8.10 12.05
CA ASP A 38 6.93 7.77 12.53
C ASP A 38 7.25 6.32 12.16
N GLU A 39 7.94 6.14 11.02
CA GLU A 39 8.32 4.83 10.51
C GLU A 39 9.30 4.10 11.45
N GLN A 40 10.04 4.80 12.33
CA GLN A 40 10.95 4.18 13.29
C GLN A 40 10.22 3.49 14.45
N ARG A 41 8.95 3.84 14.66
CA ARG A 41 8.10 3.25 15.71
C ARG A 41 7.21 2.13 15.20
N MET A 42 7.34 1.76 13.92
CA MET A 42 6.58 0.64 13.37
C MET A 42 7.10 -0.68 13.97
N PRO A 43 6.20 -1.63 14.25
CA PRO A 43 6.63 -2.95 14.70
C PRO A 43 7.46 -3.63 13.60
N GLN A 44 8.32 -4.58 13.99
CA GLN A 44 9.07 -5.38 13.02
C GLN A 44 8.10 -6.17 12.13
N GLU A 45 8.34 -6.19 10.82
CA GLU A 45 7.48 -6.90 9.86
C GLU A 45 7.52 -8.42 10.06
N HIS A 46 8.65 -8.93 10.52
CA HIS A 46 8.89 -10.35 10.75
C HIS A 46 9.48 -10.57 12.15
N PRO A 47 9.32 -11.78 12.71
CA PRO A 47 9.97 -12.14 13.97
C PRO A 47 11.48 -11.89 13.88
N ALA A 48 12.09 -11.39 14.95
CA ALA A 48 13.51 -11.01 14.96
C ALA A 48 14.42 -12.20 14.63
N GLU A 49 13.98 -13.41 14.99
CA GLU A 49 14.66 -14.68 14.73
C GLU A 49 14.86 -14.94 13.24
N TYR A 50 14.04 -14.34 12.35
CA TYR A 50 14.21 -14.50 10.91
C TYR A 50 15.51 -13.86 10.41
N SER A 51 16.06 -12.88 11.15
CA SER A 51 17.36 -12.31 10.85
C SER A 51 18.52 -13.29 11.07
N LEU A 52 18.27 -14.36 11.84
CA LEU A 52 19.24 -15.43 12.14
C LEU A 52 19.20 -16.54 11.10
N LEU A 53 18.20 -16.56 10.21
CA LEU A 53 18.13 -17.54 9.14
C LEU A 53 19.33 -17.36 8.20
N PRO A 54 19.97 -18.45 7.77
CA PRO A 54 21.06 -18.38 6.80
C PRO A 54 20.62 -17.60 5.56
N LYS A 55 21.36 -16.53 5.25
CA LYS A 55 21.21 -15.81 3.98
C LYS A 55 22.14 -16.46 2.98
N PHE A 56 21.58 -16.91 1.86
CA PHE A 56 22.36 -17.41 0.75
C PHE A 56 22.49 -16.30 -0.27
N ASP A 57 23.73 -15.87 -0.54
CA ASP A 57 23.98 -14.96 -1.64
C ASP A 57 23.62 -15.66 -2.95
N MET A 58 22.66 -15.09 -3.67
CA MET A 58 22.31 -15.58 -5.00
C MET A 58 23.48 -15.26 -5.94
N PRO A 59 24.09 -16.27 -6.60
CA PRO A 59 25.17 -16.02 -7.55
C PRO A 59 24.67 -15.09 -8.65
N GLY A 60 25.39 -13.99 -8.89
CA GLY A 60 25.12 -13.10 -10.02
C GLY A 60 25.51 -13.81 -11.32
N ASP A 61 24.58 -14.54 -11.91
CA ASP A 61 24.82 -15.41 -13.08
C ASP A 61 24.68 -14.68 -14.43
N GLY A 62 24.77 -13.35 -14.44
CA GLY A 62 24.66 -12.54 -15.66
C GLY A 62 23.26 -12.55 -16.28
N ARG A 63 22.25 -13.06 -15.58
CA ARG A 63 20.84 -12.91 -15.96
C ARG A 63 20.45 -11.43 -16.00
N VAL A 64 19.46 -11.12 -16.85
CA VAL A 64 18.87 -9.79 -17.01
C VAL A 64 18.66 -9.12 -15.65
N THR A 65 19.17 -7.90 -15.50
CA THR A 65 18.95 -7.12 -14.29
C THR A 65 17.44 -6.97 -14.04
N ALA A 66 17.02 -6.77 -12.79
CA ALA A 66 15.59 -6.57 -12.48
C ALA A 66 14.94 -5.46 -13.33
N ALA A 67 15.74 -4.48 -13.77
CA ALA A 67 15.34 -3.40 -14.67
C ALA A 67 15.12 -3.84 -16.14
N ALA A 68 15.80 -4.91 -16.59
CA ALA A 68 15.72 -5.43 -17.95
C ALA A 68 14.86 -6.71 -18.08
N ALA A 69 14.49 -7.32 -16.95
CA ALA A 69 13.56 -8.45 -16.94
C ALA A 69 12.16 -7.99 -17.43
N SER A 70 11.52 -8.78 -18.29
CA SER A 70 10.12 -8.52 -18.61
C SER A 70 9.25 -8.92 -17.41
N SER A 71 8.20 -8.15 -17.15
CA SER A 71 7.21 -8.46 -16.12
C SER A 71 6.26 -9.60 -16.53
N GLY A 72 6.49 -10.24 -17.68
CA GLY A 72 5.55 -11.14 -18.34
C GLY A 72 4.29 -10.42 -18.86
N SER A 73 3.29 -11.21 -19.26
CA SER A 73 1.97 -10.69 -19.66
C SER A 73 1.22 -10.16 -18.44
N PRO A 74 0.75 -8.90 -18.45
CA PRO A 74 0.03 -8.33 -17.32
C PRO A 74 -1.23 -9.15 -16.94
N ALA A 75 -1.41 -9.42 -15.65
CA ALA A 75 -2.58 -10.11 -15.12
C ALA A 75 -3.42 -9.19 -14.23
N THR A 76 -4.74 -9.22 -14.39
CA THR A 76 -5.68 -8.50 -13.52
C THR A 76 -6.22 -9.42 -12.44
N ILE A 77 -5.95 -9.08 -11.17
CA ILE A 77 -6.48 -9.80 -10.02
C ILE A 77 -7.66 -9.03 -9.45
N ARG A 78 -8.84 -9.66 -9.49
CA ARG A 78 -10.06 -9.12 -8.89
C ARG A 78 -10.11 -9.47 -7.41
N VAL A 79 -10.12 -8.45 -6.56
CA VAL A 79 -10.03 -8.61 -5.09
C VAL A 79 -11.36 -8.29 -4.44
N LEU A 80 -11.82 -9.17 -3.55
CA LEU A 80 -12.88 -8.90 -2.56
C LEU A 80 -12.19 -8.50 -1.26
N VAL A 81 -12.58 -7.36 -0.69
CA VAL A 81 -12.08 -6.90 0.60
C VAL A 81 -13.20 -6.93 1.60
N VAL A 82 -12.99 -7.64 2.71
CA VAL A 82 -13.98 -7.78 3.79
C VAL A 82 -13.43 -7.11 5.04
N ALA A 83 -14.18 -6.19 5.62
CA ALA A 83 -13.83 -5.50 6.86
C ALA A 83 -14.77 -5.90 8.00
N THR A 84 -14.21 -6.11 9.19
CA THR A 84 -15.04 -6.33 10.38
C THR A 84 -15.68 -5.02 10.83
N ASN A 85 -16.86 -5.09 11.45
CA ASN A 85 -17.51 -3.92 12.07
C ASN A 85 -16.58 -3.19 13.04
N LYS A 86 -15.77 -3.92 13.81
CA LYS A 86 -14.77 -3.35 14.72
C LYS A 86 -13.72 -2.51 13.97
N ALA A 87 -13.25 -2.98 12.82
CA ALA A 87 -12.29 -2.25 12.00
C ALA A 87 -12.90 -0.97 11.40
N VAL A 88 -14.13 -1.06 10.90
CA VAL A 88 -14.87 0.10 10.36
C VAL A 88 -15.04 1.17 11.45
N THR A 89 -15.50 0.78 12.63
CA THR A 89 -15.68 1.71 13.76
C THR A 89 -14.35 2.31 14.22
N ALA A 90 -13.28 1.50 14.32
CA ALA A 90 -11.97 1.99 14.72
C ALA A 90 -11.36 2.97 13.72
N TYR A 91 -11.66 2.81 12.42
CA TYR A 91 -11.21 3.75 11.40
C TYR A 91 -11.95 5.09 11.49
N GLY A 92 -13.25 5.08 11.81
CA GLY A 92 -14.03 6.30 12.06
C GLY A 92 -14.24 7.20 10.83
N GLY A 93 -14.00 6.67 9.62
CA GLY A 93 -14.16 7.37 8.35
C GLY A 93 -14.64 6.42 7.26
N ASN A 94 -14.58 6.85 6.00
CA ASN A 94 -14.99 6.02 4.87
C ASN A 94 -13.98 4.87 4.62
N MET A 95 -14.27 3.69 5.15
CA MET A 95 -13.43 2.50 5.02
C MET A 95 -13.25 2.08 3.56
N GLN A 96 -14.25 2.26 2.71
CA GLN A 96 -14.16 1.95 1.28
C GLN A 96 -13.09 2.81 0.59
N SER A 97 -12.97 4.09 0.95
CA SER A 97 -11.89 4.96 0.44
C SER A 97 -10.51 4.50 0.89
N LEU A 98 -10.38 3.98 2.12
CA LEU A 98 -9.13 3.40 2.59
C LEU A 98 -8.76 2.14 1.81
N VAL A 99 -9.75 1.29 1.50
CA VAL A 99 -9.54 0.07 0.70
C VAL A 99 -9.12 0.41 -0.73
N GLN A 100 -9.79 1.39 -1.35
CA GLN A 100 -9.40 1.90 -2.67
C GLN A 100 -7.98 2.48 -2.66
N LEU A 101 -7.60 3.17 -1.58
CA LEU A 101 -6.24 3.68 -1.41
C LEU A 101 -5.23 2.53 -1.34
N ALA A 102 -5.51 1.49 -0.55
CA ALA A 102 -4.63 0.33 -0.45
C ALA A 102 -4.42 -0.38 -1.81
N VAL A 103 -5.49 -0.49 -2.62
CA VAL A 103 -5.40 -1.03 -3.99
C VAL A 103 -4.53 -0.14 -4.88
N ALA A 104 -4.69 1.19 -4.81
CA ALA A 104 -3.89 2.14 -5.58
C ALA A 104 -2.41 2.10 -5.15
N GLU A 105 -2.12 2.00 -3.86
CA GLU A 105 -0.77 1.87 -3.31
C GLU A 105 -0.09 0.58 -3.75
N ALA A 106 -0.81 -0.55 -3.70
CA ALA A 106 -0.29 -1.84 -4.16
C ALA A 106 0.05 -1.80 -5.65
N ASN A 107 -0.84 -1.25 -6.48
CA ASN A 107 -0.60 -1.09 -7.92
C ASN A 107 0.61 -0.19 -8.20
N GLN A 108 0.77 0.91 -7.44
CA GLN A 108 1.97 1.74 -7.56
C GLN A 108 3.24 0.96 -7.16
N GLY A 109 3.15 0.12 -6.13
CA GLY A 109 4.24 -0.78 -5.73
C GLY A 109 4.64 -1.76 -6.83
N TYR A 110 3.67 -2.35 -7.53
CA TYR A 110 3.93 -3.24 -8.66
C TYR A 110 4.59 -2.51 -9.84
N ILE A 111 4.14 -1.30 -10.15
CA ILE A 111 4.77 -0.46 -11.18
C ILE A 111 6.23 -0.16 -10.80
N ASN A 112 6.48 0.25 -9.56
CA ASN A 112 7.82 0.57 -9.08
C ASN A 112 8.76 -0.65 -9.06
N SER A 113 8.21 -1.86 -9.00
CA SER A 113 8.96 -3.11 -8.87
C SER A 113 9.00 -3.93 -10.16
N ASN A 114 8.49 -3.40 -11.27
CA ASN A 114 8.39 -4.10 -12.55
C ASN A 114 7.64 -5.45 -12.45
N VAL A 115 6.54 -5.47 -11.68
CA VAL A 115 5.67 -6.64 -11.48
C VAL A 115 4.42 -6.52 -12.35
N GLY A 116 4.15 -7.53 -13.19
CA GLY A 116 3.10 -7.54 -14.21
C GLY A 116 1.71 -7.87 -13.67
N ILE A 117 1.29 -7.22 -12.59
CA ILE A 117 0.01 -7.47 -11.93
C ILE A 117 -0.72 -6.15 -11.70
N THR A 118 -2.03 -6.15 -11.92
CA THR A 118 -2.92 -5.04 -11.56
C THR A 118 -4.03 -5.56 -10.65
N LEU A 119 -4.18 -4.99 -9.47
CA LEU A 119 -5.34 -5.23 -8.61
C LEU A 119 -6.52 -4.40 -9.09
N GLN A 120 -7.68 -5.04 -9.14
CA GLN A 120 -8.97 -4.41 -9.36
C GLN A 120 -9.88 -4.74 -8.18
N LEU A 121 -10.35 -3.72 -7.47
CA LEU A 121 -11.35 -3.91 -6.41
C LEU A 121 -12.66 -4.37 -7.05
N ALA A 122 -13.04 -5.63 -6.82
CA ALA A 122 -14.29 -6.19 -7.32
C ALA A 122 -15.46 -5.80 -6.41
N ARG A 123 -15.25 -5.89 -5.09
CA ARG A 123 -16.25 -5.53 -4.09
C ARG A 123 -15.58 -5.26 -2.74
N TYR A 124 -16.24 -4.44 -1.94
CA TYR A 124 -15.96 -4.20 -0.53
C TYR A 124 -17.19 -4.61 0.28
N GLU A 125 -16.98 -5.34 1.38
CA GLU A 125 -18.00 -5.83 2.31
C GLU A 125 -17.67 -5.51 3.77
#